data_AF-A0A943KAM5-F1
#
_entry.id   AF-A0A943KAM5-F1
#
_cell.length_a   1.000
_cell.length_b   1.000
_cell.length_c   1.000
_cell.angle_alpha   90.00
_cell.angle_beta   90.00
_cell.angle_gamma   90.00
#
_symmetry.space_group_name_H-M   'P 1'
#
loop_
_entity.id
_entity.type
_entity.pdbx_description
1 polymer ?
#
loop_
_entity_poly.entity_id
_entity_poly.type
_entity_poly.pdbx_seq_one_letter_code
_entity_poly.pdbx_strand_id
1 'polypeptide(L)'
;MPNSYERIYAVVRQIPYGRVATYGQVAALAGNPRWSRVVGYALHVNPDPVHIPCFRVVNRFGEVSSAFAFGGENEQIALLKREGVRFLPDGRVDLAHFCWNGDMQADIISE
;
A
#
# COMPACT_ATOMS: atom_id res chain seq x y z
N MET A 1 -6.09 -14.73 -18.37
CA MET A 1 -5.37 -13.50 -17.97
C MET A 1 -5.91 -13.06 -16.63
N PRO A 2 -5.07 -12.65 -15.67
CA PRO A 2 -5.57 -12.20 -14.39
C PRO A 2 -6.41 -10.92 -14.57
N ASN A 3 -7.51 -10.82 -13.83
CA ASN A 3 -8.37 -9.64 -13.84
C ASN A 3 -7.66 -8.45 -13.15
N SER A 4 -8.28 -7.28 -13.18
CA SER A 4 -7.68 -6.07 -12.59
C SER A 4 -7.37 -6.23 -11.10
N TYR A 5 -8.24 -6.87 -10.32
CA TYR A 5 -8.07 -7.03 -8.87
C TYR A 5 -6.93 -8.00 -8.54
N GLU A 6 -6.85 -9.12 -9.24
CA GLU A 6 -5.76 -10.08 -9.09
C GLU A 6 -4.39 -9.44 -9.34
N ARG A 7 -4.30 -8.59 -10.37
CA ARG A 7 -3.07 -7.83 -10.68
C ARG A 7 -2.74 -6.81 -9.59
N ILE A 8 -3.76 -6.13 -9.07
CA ILE A 8 -3.60 -5.17 -7.96
C ILE A 8 -3.11 -5.89 -6.70
N TYR A 9 -3.73 -7.00 -6.32
CA TYR A 9 -3.31 -7.78 -5.14
C TYR A 9 -1.89 -8.32 -5.28
N ALA A 10 -1.51 -8.79 -6.48
CA ALA A 10 -0.14 -9.23 -6.75
C ALA A 10 0.89 -8.13 -6.51
N VAL A 11 0.60 -6.88 -6.88
CA VAL A 11 1.47 -5.74 -6.58
C VAL A 11 1.49 -5.40 -5.09
N VAL A 12 0.32 -5.39 -4.44
CA VAL A 12 0.21 -5.02 -3.01
C VAL A 12 0.97 -6.01 -2.12
N ARG A 13 0.97 -7.30 -2.47
CA ARG A 13 1.77 -8.34 -1.78
C ARG A 13 3.27 -8.07 -1.81
N GLN A 14 3.76 -7.31 -2.79
CA GLN A 14 5.18 -7.02 -2.97
C GLN A 14 5.64 -5.78 -2.21
N ILE A 15 4.72 -4.95 -1.69
CA ILE A 15 5.09 -3.74 -0.94
C ILE A 15 5.88 -4.19 0.31
N PRO A 16 7.16 -3.81 0.47
CA PRO A 16 7.98 -4.29 1.59
C PRO A 16 7.44 -3.89 2.96
N TYR A 17 7.82 -4.66 3.98
CA TYR A 17 7.62 -4.25 5.38
C TYR A 17 8.29 -2.89 5.63
N GLY A 18 7.59 -2.00 6.34
CA GLY A 18 8.10 -0.66 6.63
C GLY A 18 8.13 0.25 5.41
N ARG A 19 7.43 -0.09 4.32
CA ARG A 19 7.26 0.75 3.13
C ARG A 19 5.79 0.94 2.81
N VAL A 20 5.50 2.02 2.08
CA VAL A 20 4.15 2.31 1.57
C VAL A 20 4.17 2.52 0.07
N ALA A 21 3.04 2.33 -0.58
CA ALA A 21 2.84 2.70 -1.97
C ALA A 21 1.61 3.59 -2.12
N THR A 22 1.59 4.44 -3.15
CA THR A 22 0.39 5.21 -3.48
C THR A 22 -0.56 4.40 -4.36
N TYR A 23 -1.87 4.69 -4.33
CA TYR A 23 -2.83 4.10 -5.26
C TYR A 23 -2.40 4.23 -6.74
N GLY A 24 -1.79 5.36 -7.10
CA GLY A 24 -1.29 5.60 -8.46
C GLY A 24 -0.11 4.70 -8.83
N GLN A 25 0.84 4.50 -7.91
CA GLN A 25 1.95 3.57 -8.12
C GLN A 25 1.45 2.14 -8.26
N VAL A 26 0.54 1.70 -7.40
CA VAL A 26 -0.05 0.36 -7.48
C VAL A 26 -0.77 0.18 -8.81
N ALA A 27 -1.54 1.18 -9.27
CA ALA A 27 -2.23 1.14 -10.55
C ALA A 27 -1.26 1.03 -11.74
N ALA A 28 -0.18 1.84 -11.74
CA ALA A 28 0.86 1.78 -12.77
C ALA A 28 1.55 0.41 -12.82
N LEU A 29 1.99 -0.11 -11.66
CA LEU A 29 2.62 -1.43 -11.55
C LEU A 29 1.67 -2.59 -11.90
N ALA A 30 0.37 -2.44 -11.61
CA ALA A 30 -0.65 -3.39 -12.01
C ALA A 30 -0.94 -3.35 -13.53
N GLY A 31 -0.34 -2.40 -14.26
CA GLY A 31 -0.38 -2.31 -15.72
C GLY A 31 -1.38 -1.30 -16.29
N ASN A 32 -1.98 -0.45 -15.46
CA ASN A 32 -2.79 0.66 -15.95
C ASN A 32 -2.80 1.84 -14.95
N PRO A 33 -2.06 2.93 -15.23
CA PRO A 33 -2.02 4.12 -14.36
C PRO A 33 -3.38 4.77 -14.09
N ARG A 34 -4.42 4.49 -14.88
CA ARG A 34 -5.77 5.02 -14.69
C ARG A 34 -6.60 4.23 -13.66
N TRP A 35 -6.04 3.17 -13.07
CA TRP A 35 -6.74 2.30 -12.12
C TRP A 35 -6.67 2.74 -10.65
N SER A 36 -6.19 3.93 -10.30
CA SER A 36 -6.09 4.36 -8.89
C SER A 36 -7.39 4.17 -8.09
N ARG A 37 -8.55 4.48 -8.69
CA ARG A 37 -9.85 4.25 -8.05
C ARG A 37 -10.23 2.77 -7.97
N VAL A 38 -9.86 1.98 -8.98
CA VAL A 38 -10.04 0.52 -9.01
C VAL A 38 -9.19 -0.15 -7.93
N VAL A 39 -7.98 0.36 -7.66
CA VAL A 39 -7.15 -0.07 -6.52
C VAL A 39 -7.91 0.12 -5.22
N GLY A 40 -8.49 1.31 -4.99
CA GLY A 40 -9.33 1.56 -3.82
C GLY A 40 -10.47 0.54 -3.66
N TYR A 41 -11.18 0.24 -4.74
CA TYR A 41 -12.25 -0.77 -4.72
C TYR A 41 -11.72 -2.17 -4.41
N ALA A 42 -10.63 -2.58 -5.04
CA ALA A 42 -10.02 -3.88 -4.80
C ALA A 42 -9.56 -4.03 -3.34
N LEU A 43 -8.93 -3.00 -2.76
CA LEU A 43 -8.47 -3.02 -1.37
C LEU A 43 -9.63 -3.03 -0.37
N HIS A 44 -10.76 -2.40 -0.71
CA HIS A 44 -11.96 -2.41 0.13
C HIS A 44 -12.58 -3.81 0.26
N VAL A 45 -12.49 -4.62 -0.80
CA VAL A 45 -12.98 -6.01 -0.82
C VAL A 45 -11.85 -7.03 -0.75
N ASN A 46 -10.72 -6.66 -0.14
CA ASN A 46 -9.54 -7.51 -0.03
C ASN A 46 -9.91 -8.88 0.61
N PRO A 47 -9.82 -9.99 -0.15
CA PRO A 47 -10.29 -11.30 0.33
C PRO A 47 -9.32 -11.95 1.32
N ASP A 48 -8.09 -11.44 1.45
CA ASP A 48 -7.04 -12.02 2.27
C ASP A 48 -6.22 -10.90 2.96
N PRO A 49 -6.78 -10.24 3.99
CA PRO A 49 -6.13 -9.12 4.68
C PRO A 49 -4.84 -9.50 5.40
N VAL A 50 -4.64 -10.79 5.68
CA VAL A 50 -3.44 -11.32 6.35
C VAL A 50 -2.24 -11.27 5.41
N HIS A 51 -2.41 -11.68 4.15
CA HIS A 51 -1.29 -11.74 3.20
C HIS A 51 -1.27 -10.60 2.17
N ILE A 52 -2.37 -9.83 2.05
CA ILE A 52 -2.44 -8.64 1.20
C ILE A 52 -2.44 -7.41 2.11
N PRO A 53 -1.27 -6.78 2.36
CA PRO A 53 -1.11 -5.72 3.35
C PRO A 53 -1.66 -4.37 2.83
N CYS A 54 -2.97 -4.30 2.66
CA CYS A 54 -3.66 -3.13 2.09
C CYS A 54 -3.45 -1.83 2.89
N PHE A 55 -3.13 -1.91 4.18
CA PHE A 55 -2.80 -0.77 5.03
C PHE A 55 -1.51 -0.04 4.58
N ARG A 56 -0.64 -0.70 3.81
CA ARG A 56 0.55 -0.09 3.20
C ARG A 56 0.23 0.79 1.98
N VAL A 57 -1.03 0.89 1.57
CA VAL A 57 -1.43 1.75 0.44
C VAL A 57 -2.07 3.04 0.95
N VAL A 58 -1.51 4.17 0.54
CA VAL A 58 -1.93 5.53 0.92
C VAL A 58 -2.27 6.37 -0.31
N ASN A 59 -2.84 7.55 -0.11
CA ASN A 59 -3.08 8.46 -1.22
C ASN A 59 -1.80 9.16 -1.71
N ARG A 60 -1.92 9.91 -2.81
CA ARG A 60 -0.78 10.62 -3.41
C ARG A 60 -0.11 11.67 -2.52
N PHE A 61 -0.76 12.08 -1.43
CA PHE A 61 -0.25 13.03 -0.46
C PHE A 61 0.33 12.38 0.80
N GLY A 62 0.22 11.04 0.91
CA GLY A 62 0.62 10.29 2.10
C GLY A 62 -0.48 10.20 3.16
N GLU A 63 -1.70 10.61 2.85
CA GLU A 63 -2.83 10.48 3.77
C GLU A 63 -3.33 9.03 3.77
N VAL A 64 -3.61 8.54 4.97
CA VAL A 64 -4.28 7.25 5.21
C VAL A 64 -5.77 7.35 4.85
N SER A 65 -6.40 6.21 4.63
CA SER A 65 -7.81 6.17 4.26
C SER A 65 -8.70 6.36 5.48
N SER A 66 -9.53 7.42 5.48
CA SER A 66 -10.54 7.64 6.52
C SER A 66 -11.56 6.50 6.62
N ALA A 67 -11.84 5.83 5.49
CA ALA A 67 -12.74 4.69 5.38
C ALA A 67 -12.00 3.34 5.27
N PHE A 68 -10.85 3.21 5.93
CA PHE A 68 -10.09 1.95 5.92
C PHE A 68 -10.99 0.79 6.38
N ALA A 69 -11.19 -0.19 5.50
CA ALA A 69 -12.20 -1.24 5.67
C ALA A 69 -11.96 -2.13 6.90
N PHE A 70 -10.76 -2.10 7.48
CA PHE A 70 -10.33 -2.93 8.59
C PHE A 70 -10.08 -2.08 9.84
N GLY A 71 -11.13 -1.45 10.38
CA GLY A 71 -11.04 -0.72 11.65
C GLY A 71 -10.80 0.80 11.55
N GLY A 72 -10.85 1.36 10.34
CA GLY A 72 -10.75 2.80 10.11
C GLY A 72 -9.32 3.36 10.16
N GLU A 73 -9.21 4.68 10.04
CA GLU A 73 -7.95 5.41 9.90
C GLU A 73 -6.94 5.12 11.02
N ASN A 74 -7.42 5.06 12.27
CA ASN A 74 -6.58 4.81 13.43
C ASN A 74 -5.89 3.44 13.39
N GLU A 75 -6.55 2.42 12.85
CA GLU A 75 -5.96 1.09 12.70
C GLU A 75 -4.90 1.08 11.60
N GLN A 76 -5.16 1.75 10.47
CA GLN A 76 -4.15 1.89 9.40
C GLN A 76 -2.88 2.57 9.94
N ILE A 77 -3.04 3.66 10.71
CA ILE A 77 -1.92 4.35 11.34
C ILE A 77 -1.18 3.43 12.32
N ALA A 78 -1.91 2.68 13.17
CA ALA A 78 -1.30 1.79 14.16
C ALA A 78 -0.47 0.69 13.48
N LEU A 79 -0.99 0.07 12.42
CA LEU A 79 -0.28 -0.95 11.64
C LEU A 79 0.98 -0.37 10.98
N LEU A 80 0.87 0.79 10.33
CA LEU A 80 2.02 1.47 9.72
C LEU A 80 3.10 1.81 10.74
N LYS A 81 2.72 2.35 11.91
CA LYS A 81 3.65 2.65 12.99
C LYS A 81 4.33 1.40 13.56
N ARG A 82 3.61 0.28 13.66
CA ARG A 82 4.19 -1.02 14.06
C ARG A 82 5.25 -1.51 13.08
N GLU A 83 5.17 -1.11 11.81
CA GLU A 83 6.22 -1.38 10.81
C GLU A 83 7.33 -0.32 10.77
N GLY A 84 7.33 0.64 11.69
CA GLY A 84 8.33 1.71 11.74
C GLY A 84 8.09 2.85 10.75
N VAL A 85 6.95 2.87 10.05
CA VAL A 85 6.59 3.97 9.14
C VAL A 85 6.30 5.23 9.96
N ARG A 86 6.99 6.32 9.62
CA ARG A 86 6.83 7.61 10.29
C ARG A 86 5.84 8.52 9.57
N PHE A 87 5.24 9.39 10.37
CA PHE A 87 4.30 10.40 9.93
C PHE A 87 4.90 11.79 10.19
N LEU A 88 4.61 12.71 9.29
CA LEU A 88 4.92 14.13 9.41
C LEU A 88 4.05 14.77 10.50
N PRO A 89 4.40 15.98 10.98
CA PRO A 89 3.61 16.69 12.00
C PRO A 89 2.15 16.94 11.63
N ASP A 90 1.84 16.97 10.34
CA ASP A 90 0.48 17.15 9.80
C ASP A 90 -0.30 15.83 9.66
N GLY A 91 0.26 14.71 10.12
CA GLY A 91 -0.42 13.41 10.13
C GLY A 91 -0.31 12.61 8.84
N ARG A 92 0.44 13.08 7.83
CA ARG A 92 0.68 12.34 6.59
C ARG A 92 1.90 11.43 6.71
N VAL A 93 1.92 10.31 6.00
CA VAL A 93 3.11 9.47 5.89
C VAL A 93 4.24 10.27 5.24
N ASP A 94 5.45 10.13 5.78
CA ASP A 94 6.67 10.71 5.21
C ASP A 94 7.08 9.95 3.94
N LEU A 95 6.40 10.26 2.83
CA LEU A 95 6.61 9.58 1.55
C LEU A 95 8.06 9.72 1.04
N ALA A 96 8.78 10.78 1.39
CA ALA A 96 10.17 10.95 0.97
C ALA A 96 11.07 9.81 1.49
N HIS A 97 10.77 9.29 2.69
CA HIS A 97 11.57 8.25 3.33
C HIS A 97 10.97 6.85 3.19
N PHE A 98 9.63 6.73 3.14
CA PHE A 98 8.94 5.44 3.25
C PHE A 98 8.25 4.99 1.97
N CYS A 99 8.14 5.83 0.94
CA CYS A 99 7.55 5.41 -0.32
C CYS A 99 8.42 4.32 -0.97
N TRP A 100 7.78 3.23 -1.36
CA TRP A 100 8.39 2.15 -2.13
C TRP A 100 8.76 2.68 -3.51
N ASN A 101 9.99 2.42 -3.93
CA ASN A 101 10.53 2.83 -5.22
C ASN A 101 10.07 1.94 -6.39
N GLY A 102 9.36 0.83 -6.11
CA GLY A 102 8.88 -0.10 -7.12
C GLY A 102 9.89 -1.20 -7.48
N ASP A 103 11.07 -1.20 -6.85
CA ASP A 103 12.03 -2.28 -7.02
C ASP A 103 11.50 -3.50 -6.26
N MET A 104 11.36 -4.61 -7.00
CA MET A 104 11.15 -5.91 -6.38
C MET A 104 12.39 -6.17 -5.52
N GLN A 105 12.23 -6.40 -4.22
CA GLN A 105 13.37 -6.82 -3.40
C GLN A 105 13.95 -8.07 -4.07
N ALA A 106 15.12 -7.93 -4.70
CA ALA A 106 15.99 -9.06 -4.89
C ALA A 106 16.37 -9.48 -3.48
N ASP A 107 16.00 -10.68 -3.08
CA ASP A 107 16.40 -11.26 -1.81
C ASP A 107 17.92 -11.16 -1.69
N ILE A 108 18.40 -10.15 -0.95
CA ILE A 108 19.74 -10.16 -0.37
C ILE A 108 19.61 -11.08 0.84
N ILE A 109 19.64 -12.38 0.59
CA ILE A 109 20.20 -13.32 1.56
C ILE A 109 21.71 -13.21 1.38
N SER A 110 22.29 -12.20 2.02
CA SER A 110 23.68 -12.25 2.43
C SER A 110 23.70 -12.90 3.80
N GLU A 111 24.04 -14.19 3.80
CA GLU A 111 24.73 -15.03 4.80
C GLU A 111 24.29 -16.49 4.70
#